data_AF-Q4DRV6-F1
#
_entry.id   AF-Q4DRV6-F1
#
_cell.length_a   1.000
_cell.length_b   1.000
_cell.length_c   1.000
_cell.angle_alpha   90.00
_cell.angle_beta   90.00
_cell.angle_gamma   90.00
#
_symmetry.space_group_name_H-M   'P 1'
#
loop_
_entity.id
_entity.type
_entity.pdbx_description
1 polymer ?
#
loop_
_entity_poly.entity_id
_entity_poly.type
_entity_poly.pdbx_seq_one_letter_code
_entity_poly.pdbx_strand_id
1 'polypeptide(L)'
;MSQKRGNAMEVAIICLESADMRDKLLKGVGALAKLGFCLMHDKSLLDFADATSEVRSLMRILAWLSNLQSIYSLLNKEQCGVRDLIFLVRVVGEGVFKAADNVAFLGRKVHENTPFFQRFSYVSCLGLFWAHLAAVALALFDIRYDRLFSSRRKQFINLFQCTCDLLTAAAGAAVFGFELNFIWFSLLTLLSSFLGCVDGVRSAAIVARRRGASRNRD
;
A
#
# COMPACT_ATOMS: atom_id res chain seq x y z
N MET A 1 -12.29 -7.76 32.06
CA MET A 1 -11.42 -8.22 30.93
C MET A 1 -12.19 -8.59 29.66
N SER A 2 -13.40 -9.16 29.75
CA SER A 2 -14.20 -9.60 28.59
C SER A 2 -14.44 -8.51 27.54
N GLN A 3 -14.88 -7.32 27.95
CA GLN A 3 -15.21 -6.23 27.00
C GLN A 3 -13.99 -5.71 26.22
N LYS A 4 -12.80 -5.63 26.83
CA LYS A 4 -11.57 -5.26 26.12
C LYS A 4 -11.19 -6.31 25.06
N ARG A 5 -11.37 -7.60 25.37
CA ARG A 5 -11.13 -8.70 24.42
C ARG A 5 -12.15 -8.68 23.28
N GLY A 6 -13.43 -8.46 23.59
CA GLY A 6 -14.49 -8.30 22.58
C GLY A 6 -14.18 -7.17 21.61
N ASN A 7 -13.81 -5.99 22.13
CA ASN A 7 -13.43 -4.86 21.28
C ASN A 7 -12.20 -5.16 20.42
N ALA A 8 -11.17 -5.81 20.97
CA ALA A 8 -9.96 -6.16 20.21
C ALA A 8 -10.26 -7.15 19.08
N MET A 9 -11.11 -8.15 19.34
CA MET A 9 -11.54 -9.12 18.33
C MET A 9 -12.35 -8.44 17.22
N GLU A 10 -13.25 -7.52 17.56
CA GLU A 10 -14.02 -6.77 16.57
C GLU A 10 -13.11 -5.90 15.67
N VAL A 11 -12.10 -5.24 16.25
CA VAL A 11 -11.09 -4.51 15.46
C VAL A 11 -10.34 -5.46 14.53
N ALA A 12 -9.93 -6.63 15.02
CA ALA A 12 -9.24 -7.63 14.20
C ALA A 12 -10.12 -8.12 13.05
N ILE A 13 -11.42 -8.38 13.29
CA ILE A 13 -12.37 -8.78 12.25
C ILE A 13 -12.49 -7.68 11.18
N ILE A 14 -12.71 -6.43 11.58
CA ILE A 14 -12.82 -5.30 10.64
C ILE A 14 -11.52 -5.12 9.84
N CYS A 15 -10.36 -5.29 10.48
CA CYS A 15 -9.07 -5.29 9.78
C CYS A 15 -8.98 -6.43 8.76
N LEU A 16 -9.38 -7.65 9.12
CA LEU A 16 -9.30 -8.81 8.23
C LEU A 16 -10.33 -8.78 7.09
N GLU A 17 -11.47 -8.12 7.28
CA GLU A 17 -12.47 -7.90 6.23
C GLU A 17 -11.93 -6.95 5.14
N SER A 18 -11.17 -5.92 5.53
CA SER A 18 -10.61 -4.94 4.60
C SER A 18 -9.50 -5.54 3.71
N ALA A 19 -9.69 -5.46 2.39
CA ALA A 19 -8.69 -5.89 1.41
C ALA A 19 -7.38 -5.09 1.52
N ASP A 20 -7.48 -3.78 1.79
CA ASP A 20 -6.32 -2.90 1.99
C ASP A 20 -5.50 -3.31 3.22
N MET A 21 -6.16 -3.68 4.31
CA MET A 21 -5.49 -4.15 5.51
C MET A 21 -4.84 -5.52 5.33
N ARG A 22 -5.51 -6.44 4.64
CA ARG A 22 -4.91 -7.73 4.26
C ARG A 22 -3.67 -7.53 3.38
N ASP A 23 -3.72 -6.63 2.39
CA ASP A 23 -2.56 -6.32 1.55
C ASP A 23 -1.39 -5.76 2.38
N LYS A 24 -1.65 -4.82 3.30
CA LYS A 24 -0.61 -4.24 4.17
C LYS A 24 0.00 -5.25 5.13
N LEU A 25 -0.83 -6.10 5.74
CA LEU A 25 -0.34 -7.17 6.61
C LEU A 25 0.57 -8.13 5.85
N LEU A 26 0.15 -8.58 4.66
CA LEU A 26 0.98 -9.45 3.83
C LEU A 26 2.23 -8.74 3.30
N LYS A 27 2.17 -7.43 3.01
CA LYS A 27 3.36 -6.62 2.68
C LYS A 27 4.36 -6.65 3.83
N GLY A 28 3.89 -6.44 5.06
CA GLY A 28 4.71 -6.44 6.27
C GLY A 28 5.30 -7.83 6.56
N VAL A 29 4.49 -8.87 6.48
CA VAL A 29 4.92 -10.27 6.69
C VAL A 29 5.95 -10.68 5.65
N GLY A 30 5.73 -10.38 4.36
CA GLY A 30 6.71 -10.66 3.30
C GLY A 30 8.02 -9.88 3.49
N ALA A 31 7.94 -8.60 3.92
CA ALA A 31 9.13 -7.81 4.22
C ALA A 31 9.92 -8.35 5.42
N LEU A 32 9.21 -8.80 6.46
CA LEU A 32 9.83 -9.44 7.63
C LEU A 32 10.52 -10.75 7.24
N ALA A 33 9.90 -11.56 6.39
CA ALA A 33 10.50 -12.79 5.89
C ALA A 33 11.76 -12.51 5.04
N LYS A 34 11.76 -11.48 4.20
CA LYS A 34 12.96 -11.04 3.46
C LYS A 34 14.09 -10.59 4.39
N LEU A 35 13.77 -9.87 5.47
CA LEU A 35 14.75 -9.53 6.50
C LEU A 35 15.28 -10.77 7.22
N GLY A 36 14.40 -11.72 7.56
CA GLY A 36 14.79 -13.01 8.14
C GLY A 36 15.75 -13.78 7.22
N PHE A 37 15.48 -13.81 5.91
CA PHE A 37 16.40 -14.37 4.92
C PHE A 37 17.77 -13.66 4.92
N CYS A 38 17.80 -12.33 5.02
CA CYS A 38 19.09 -11.60 5.10
C CYS A 38 19.92 -12.01 6.31
N LEU A 39 19.27 -12.31 7.43
CA LEU A 39 19.94 -12.59 8.70
C LEU A 39 20.29 -14.07 8.87
N MET A 40 19.43 -14.97 8.37
CA MET A 40 19.55 -16.42 8.59
C MET A 40 20.02 -17.18 7.35
N HIS A 41 20.02 -16.54 6.18
CA HIS A 41 20.27 -17.17 4.87
C HIS A 41 19.38 -18.39 4.58
N ASP A 42 18.23 -18.48 5.22
CA ASP A 42 17.25 -19.54 5.03
C ASP A 42 16.36 -19.24 3.81
N LYS A 43 16.57 -19.98 2.73
CA LYS A 43 15.83 -19.82 1.46
C LYS A 43 14.32 -20.00 1.63
N SER A 44 13.86 -20.80 2.61
CA SER A 44 12.43 -21.00 2.84
C SER A 44 11.71 -19.69 3.20
N LEU A 45 12.40 -18.74 3.84
CA LEU A 45 11.87 -17.42 4.15
C LEU A 45 11.73 -16.56 2.90
N LEU A 46 12.64 -16.70 1.93
CA LEU A 46 12.54 -16.01 0.65
C LEU A 46 11.38 -16.59 -0.18
N ASP A 47 11.26 -17.91 -0.25
CA ASP A 47 10.16 -18.59 -0.95
C ASP A 47 8.79 -18.19 -0.35
N PHE A 48 8.72 -18.10 0.98
CA PHE A 48 7.53 -17.61 1.68
C PHE A 48 7.25 -16.13 1.36
N ALA A 49 8.27 -15.27 1.33
CA ALA A 49 8.10 -13.86 0.96
C ALA A 49 7.57 -13.72 -0.48
N ASP A 50 8.06 -14.54 -1.41
CA ASP A 50 7.58 -14.55 -2.78
C ASP A 50 6.13 -15.02 -2.86
N ALA A 51 5.78 -16.11 -2.18
CA ALA A 51 4.39 -16.59 -2.09
C ALA A 51 3.44 -15.50 -1.53
N THR A 52 3.85 -14.76 -0.50
CA THR A 52 3.03 -13.63 0.01
C THR A 52 2.88 -12.52 -1.04
N SER A 53 3.91 -12.25 -1.85
CA SER A 53 3.82 -11.27 -2.94
C SER A 53 2.87 -11.72 -4.04
N GLU A 54 2.86 -13.02 -4.38
CA GLU A 54 1.93 -13.60 -5.35
C GLU A 54 0.48 -13.44 -4.91
N VAL A 55 0.16 -13.80 -3.66
CA VAL A 55 -1.19 -13.65 -3.08
C VAL A 55 -1.65 -12.19 -3.13
N ARG A 56 -0.74 -11.24 -2.92
CA ARG A 56 -1.05 -9.80 -2.96
C ARG A 56 -1.40 -9.29 -4.37
N SER A 57 -0.81 -9.84 -5.43
CA SER A 57 -1.01 -9.33 -6.80
C SER A 57 -2.48 -9.21 -7.19
N LEU A 58 -3.28 -10.26 -6.93
CA LEU A 58 -4.71 -10.29 -7.18
C LEU A 58 -5.49 -9.37 -6.23
N MET A 59 -5.16 -9.39 -4.94
CA MET A 59 -5.85 -8.53 -3.95
C MET A 59 -5.65 -7.04 -4.22
N ARG A 60 -4.49 -6.64 -4.75
CA ARG A 60 -4.21 -5.24 -5.08
C ARG A 60 -5.16 -4.68 -6.12
N ILE A 61 -5.49 -5.45 -7.17
CA ILE A 61 -6.47 -5.05 -8.20
C ILE A 61 -7.84 -4.85 -7.55
N LEU A 62 -8.31 -5.82 -6.77
CA LEU A 62 -9.61 -5.73 -6.09
C LEU A 62 -9.67 -4.50 -5.16
N ALA A 63 -8.59 -4.25 -4.40
CA ALA A 63 -8.48 -3.06 -3.57
C ALA A 63 -8.47 -1.76 -4.39
N TRP A 64 -7.86 -1.76 -5.58
CA TRP A 64 -7.85 -0.57 -6.46
C TRP A 64 -9.21 -0.27 -7.07
N LEU A 65 -10.02 -1.28 -7.38
CA LEU A 65 -11.37 -1.05 -7.93
C LEU A 65 -12.23 -0.19 -7.01
N SER A 66 -12.00 -0.23 -5.70
CA SER A 66 -12.67 0.67 -4.75
C SER A 66 -12.37 2.16 -4.99
N ASN A 67 -11.25 2.50 -5.65
CA ASN A 67 -10.92 3.87 -6.02
C ASN A 67 -11.70 4.36 -7.25
N LEU A 68 -12.35 3.50 -8.03
CA LEU A 68 -13.09 3.92 -9.23
C LEU A 68 -14.19 4.93 -8.90
N GLN A 69 -14.86 4.76 -7.74
CA GLN A 69 -15.85 5.72 -7.28
C GLN A 69 -15.23 7.11 -6.99
N SER A 70 -14.04 7.14 -6.38
CA SER A 70 -13.30 8.37 -6.15
C SER A 70 -12.90 9.05 -7.46
N ILE A 71 -12.40 8.29 -8.44
CA ILE A 71 -12.05 8.79 -9.77
C ILE A 71 -13.30 9.38 -10.45
N TYR A 72 -14.41 8.64 -10.48
CA TYR A 72 -15.66 9.10 -11.08
C TYR A 72 -16.15 10.39 -10.44
N SER A 73 -16.14 10.47 -9.10
CA SER A 73 -16.52 11.69 -8.40
C SER A 73 -15.63 12.89 -8.72
N LEU A 74 -14.32 12.67 -8.91
CA LEU A 74 -13.37 13.73 -9.25
C LEU A 74 -13.51 14.21 -10.69
N LEU A 75 -13.76 13.30 -11.63
CA LEU A 75 -13.96 13.63 -13.04
C LEU A 75 -15.25 14.41 -13.28
N ASN A 76 -16.27 14.23 -12.43
CA ASN A 76 -17.53 14.95 -12.51
C ASN A 76 -17.54 16.29 -11.74
N LYS A 77 -16.42 16.70 -11.12
CA LYS A 77 -16.32 18.03 -10.51
C LYS A 77 -16.18 19.09 -11.60
N GLU A 78 -17.00 20.13 -11.53
CA GLU A 78 -16.88 21.30 -12.41
C GLU A 78 -15.53 22.02 -12.28
N GLN A 79 -14.94 22.03 -11.07
CA GLN A 79 -13.65 22.64 -10.80
C GLN A 79 -12.70 21.61 -10.18
N CYS A 80 -11.72 21.17 -10.99
CA CYS A 80 -10.66 20.28 -10.54
C CYS A 80 -9.46 21.09 -10.04
N GLY A 81 -9.16 21.03 -8.74
CA GLY A 81 -8.00 21.71 -8.17
C GLY A 81 -6.70 20.94 -8.38
N VAL A 82 -5.55 21.61 -8.18
CA VAL A 82 -4.21 20.98 -8.28
C VAL A 82 -4.10 19.71 -7.41
N ARG A 83 -4.67 19.73 -6.20
CA ARG A 83 -4.71 18.57 -5.31
C ARG A 83 -5.43 17.37 -5.92
N ASP A 84 -6.55 17.62 -6.60
CA ASP A 84 -7.36 16.59 -7.24
C ASP A 84 -6.60 15.97 -8.43
N LEU A 85 -5.85 16.79 -9.18
CA LEU A 85 -4.96 16.33 -10.24
C LEU A 85 -3.83 15.43 -9.69
N ILE A 86 -3.15 15.84 -8.61
CA ILE A 86 -2.11 15.02 -7.97
C ILE A 86 -2.69 13.69 -7.49
N PHE A 87 -3.88 13.71 -6.87
CA PHE A 87 -4.56 12.50 -6.45
C PHE A 87 -4.92 11.60 -7.64
N LEU A 88 -5.38 12.16 -8.77
CA LEU A 88 -5.68 11.40 -9.96
C LEU A 88 -4.42 10.72 -10.53
N VAL A 89 -3.30 11.44 -10.63
CA VAL A 89 -2.01 10.87 -11.05
C VAL A 89 -1.61 9.70 -10.14
N ARG A 90 -1.76 9.86 -8.83
CA ARG A 90 -1.51 8.77 -7.88
C ARG A 90 -2.37 7.55 -8.19
N VAL A 91 -3.68 7.71 -8.26
CA VAL A 91 -4.61 6.58 -8.43
C VAL A 91 -4.43 5.91 -9.79
N VAL A 92 -4.20 6.68 -10.85
CA VAL A 92 -3.91 6.14 -12.19
C VAL A 92 -2.58 5.38 -12.19
N GLY A 93 -1.53 5.94 -11.58
CA GLY A 93 -0.25 5.25 -11.42
C GLY A 93 -0.37 3.94 -10.65
N GLU A 94 -1.13 3.92 -9.56
CA GLU A 94 -1.44 2.69 -8.82
C GLU A 94 -2.21 1.68 -9.71
N GLY A 95 -3.10 2.16 -10.57
CA GLY A 95 -3.84 1.33 -11.52
C GLY A 95 -2.93 0.68 -12.56
N VAL A 96 -2.04 1.47 -13.16
CA VAL A 96 -1.02 0.97 -14.11
C VAL A 96 -0.12 -0.06 -13.47
N PHE A 97 0.39 0.23 -12.26
CA PHE A 97 1.17 -0.73 -11.48
C PHE A 97 0.44 -2.05 -11.33
N LYS A 98 -0.80 -2.03 -10.82
CA LYS A 98 -1.55 -3.24 -10.49
C LYS A 98 -1.94 -4.03 -11.73
N ALA A 99 -2.32 -3.36 -12.82
CA ALA A 99 -2.63 -4.01 -14.09
C ALA A 99 -1.38 -4.69 -14.67
N ALA A 100 -0.26 -3.97 -14.78
CA ALA A 100 0.97 -4.49 -15.34
C ALA A 100 1.61 -5.58 -14.47
N ASP A 101 1.54 -5.47 -13.14
CA ASP A 101 2.01 -6.49 -12.19
C ASP A 101 1.27 -7.81 -12.38
N ASN A 102 -0.04 -7.76 -12.60
CA ASN A 102 -0.84 -8.97 -12.82
C ASN A 102 -0.60 -9.59 -14.20
N VAL A 103 -0.43 -8.77 -15.26
CA VAL A 103 -0.03 -9.29 -16.58
C VAL A 103 1.35 -9.97 -16.49
N ALA A 104 2.31 -9.34 -15.81
CA ALA A 104 3.63 -9.92 -15.60
C ALA A 104 3.57 -11.21 -14.76
N PHE A 105 2.73 -11.23 -13.73
CA PHE A 105 2.52 -12.41 -12.87
C PHE A 105 1.90 -13.59 -13.65
N LEU A 106 0.78 -13.37 -14.35
CA LEU A 106 0.13 -14.40 -15.15
C LEU A 106 1.07 -14.92 -16.25
N GLY A 107 1.79 -14.02 -16.90
CA GLY A 107 2.78 -14.40 -17.91
C GLY A 107 3.87 -15.33 -17.40
N ARG A 108 4.46 -15.01 -16.23
CA ARG A 108 5.46 -15.88 -15.59
C ARG A 108 4.93 -17.26 -15.25
N LYS A 109 3.63 -17.39 -14.92
CA LYS A 109 3.01 -18.68 -14.58
C LYS A 109 2.59 -19.51 -15.80
N VAL A 110 2.23 -18.87 -16.92
CA VAL A 110 1.62 -19.55 -18.09
C VAL A 110 2.60 -19.75 -19.25
N HIS A 111 3.57 -18.86 -19.45
CA HIS A 111 4.39 -18.82 -20.68
C HIS A 111 5.90 -18.78 -20.41
N GLU A 112 6.32 -19.09 -19.18
CA GLU A 112 7.69 -18.88 -18.72
C GLU A 112 8.09 -17.39 -18.82
N ASN A 113 9.19 -16.98 -18.18
CA ASN A 113 9.53 -15.56 -18.00
C ASN A 113 10.07 -14.92 -19.29
N THR A 114 9.21 -14.69 -20.29
CA THR A 114 9.60 -14.12 -21.59
C THR A 114 9.95 -12.62 -21.50
N PRO A 115 10.75 -12.08 -22.44
CA PRO A 115 11.07 -10.65 -22.49
C PRO A 115 9.84 -9.75 -22.54
N PHE A 116 8.73 -10.24 -23.11
CA PHE A 116 7.46 -9.52 -23.15
C PHE A 116 6.92 -9.25 -21.74
N PHE A 117 6.88 -10.27 -20.88
CA PHE A 117 6.39 -10.11 -19.49
C PHE A 117 7.37 -9.35 -18.60
N GLN A 118 8.67 -9.40 -18.89
CA GLN A 118 9.66 -8.55 -18.22
C GLN A 118 9.40 -7.06 -18.48
N ARG A 119 8.98 -6.67 -19.69
CA ARG A 119 8.58 -5.28 -19.99
C ARG A 119 7.40 -4.84 -19.13
N PHE A 120 6.39 -5.69 -18.94
CA PHE A 120 5.28 -5.40 -18.03
C PHE A 120 5.73 -5.27 -16.58
N SER A 121 6.69 -6.08 -16.13
CA SER A 121 7.28 -5.92 -14.81
C SER A 121 7.97 -4.56 -14.64
N TYR A 122 8.68 -4.08 -15.67
CA TYR A 122 9.30 -2.76 -15.65
C TYR A 122 8.27 -1.62 -15.65
N VAL A 123 7.25 -1.70 -16.52
CA VAL A 123 6.12 -0.73 -16.54
C VAL A 123 5.39 -0.70 -15.20
N SER A 124 5.21 -1.87 -14.58
CA SER A 124 4.64 -2.01 -13.23
C SER A 124 5.46 -1.19 -12.22
N CYS A 125 6.77 -1.39 -12.15
CA CYS A 125 7.64 -0.64 -11.25
C CYS A 125 7.60 0.89 -11.51
N LEU A 126 7.56 1.33 -12.78
CA LEU A 126 7.42 2.75 -13.11
C LEU A 126 6.06 3.32 -12.68
N GLY A 127 4.96 2.60 -12.90
CA GLY A 127 3.64 3.01 -12.42
C GLY A 127 3.62 3.19 -10.90
N LEU A 128 4.27 2.28 -10.18
CA LEU A 128 4.40 2.34 -8.72
C LEU A 128 5.23 3.55 -8.27
N PHE A 129 6.34 3.82 -8.96
CA PHE A 129 7.17 5.00 -8.69
C PHE A 129 6.38 6.30 -8.85
N TRP A 130 5.70 6.50 -9.99
CA TRP A 130 4.91 7.72 -10.23
C TRP A 130 3.75 7.87 -9.24
N ALA A 131 3.11 6.76 -8.86
CA ALA A 131 2.08 6.75 -7.84
C ALA A 131 2.59 7.25 -6.49
N HIS A 132 3.75 6.74 -6.04
CA HIS A 132 4.32 7.15 -4.76
C HIS A 132 4.94 8.56 -4.79
N LEU A 133 5.46 8.99 -5.95
CA LEU A 133 5.90 10.38 -6.12
C LEU A 133 4.72 11.34 -5.96
N ALA A 134 3.59 11.03 -6.60
CA ALA A 134 2.35 11.78 -6.44
C ALA A 134 1.82 11.71 -4.99
N ALA A 135 1.96 10.58 -4.30
CA ALA A 135 1.59 10.46 -2.90
C ALA A 135 2.42 11.37 -1.98
N VAL A 136 3.74 11.45 -2.19
CA VAL A 136 4.62 12.38 -1.47
C VAL A 136 4.26 13.83 -1.79
N ALA A 137 4.04 14.16 -3.07
CA ALA A 137 3.62 15.50 -3.48
C ALA A 137 2.29 15.91 -2.82
N LEU A 138 1.32 14.98 -2.75
CA LEU A 138 0.04 15.20 -2.10
C LEU A 138 0.20 15.40 -0.58
N ALA A 139 1.06 14.62 0.08
CA ALA A 139 1.33 14.77 1.50
C ALA A 139 1.99 16.13 1.82
N LEU A 140 2.96 16.56 1.00
CA LEU A 140 3.58 17.88 1.13
C LEU A 140 2.58 19.01 0.89
N PHE A 141 1.72 18.87 -0.12
CA PHE A 141 0.63 19.82 -0.39
C PHE A 141 -0.32 19.94 0.80
N ASP A 142 -0.80 18.81 1.34
CA ASP A 142 -1.74 18.81 2.46
C ASP A 142 -1.12 19.40 3.74
N ILE A 143 0.19 19.21 3.98
CA ILE A 143 0.93 19.87 5.07
C ILE A 143 1.03 21.39 4.84
N ARG A 144 1.39 21.81 3.61
CA ARG A 144 1.63 23.23 3.28
C ARG A 144 0.38 24.09 3.46
N TYR A 145 -0.78 23.55 3.13
CA TYR A 145 -2.07 24.23 3.14
C TYR A 145 -2.97 23.84 4.33
N ASP A 146 -2.43 23.11 5.31
CA ASP A 146 -3.12 22.63 6.53
C ASP A 146 -4.53 22.07 6.27
N ARG A 147 -4.69 21.35 5.15
CA ARG A 147 -6.02 20.93 4.66
C ARG A 147 -6.62 19.75 5.40
N LEU A 148 -5.79 19.00 6.11
CA LEU A 148 -6.25 17.90 6.95
C LEU A 148 -6.30 18.41 8.39
N PHE A 149 -7.50 18.50 8.99
CA PHE A 149 -7.74 18.71 10.42
C PHE A 149 -7.14 17.59 11.33
N SER A 150 -6.17 16.84 10.83
CA SER A 150 -5.36 15.89 11.57
C SER A 150 -4.20 16.59 12.28
N SER A 151 -3.72 16.02 13.39
CA SER A 151 -2.52 16.53 14.05
C SER A 151 -1.31 16.54 13.11
N ARG A 152 -0.46 17.57 13.19
CA ARG A 152 0.80 17.66 12.42
C ARG A 152 1.63 16.37 12.49
N ARG A 153 1.68 15.74 13.65
CA ARG A 153 2.36 14.45 13.85
C ARG A 153 1.84 13.38 12.87
N LYS A 154 0.53 13.29 12.64
CA LYS A 154 -0.05 12.33 11.71
C LYS A 154 0.34 12.66 10.26
N GLN A 155 0.35 13.94 9.90
CA GLN A 155 0.77 14.38 8.56
C GLN A 155 2.24 14.01 8.28
N PHE A 156 3.15 14.23 9.24
CA PHE A 156 4.56 13.83 9.11
C PHE A 156 4.77 12.31 9.07
N ILE A 157 4.00 11.54 9.85
CA ILE A 157 4.04 10.07 9.76
C ILE A 157 3.60 9.60 8.37
N ASN A 158 2.52 10.17 7.83
CA ASN A 158 2.06 9.85 6.48
C ASN A 158 3.10 10.25 5.41
N LEU A 159 3.72 11.42 5.54
CA LEU A 159 4.80 11.84 4.64
C LEU A 159 5.97 10.85 4.70
N PHE A 160 6.42 10.47 5.90
CA PHE A 160 7.51 9.51 6.07
C PHE A 160 7.16 8.15 5.42
N GLN A 161 5.96 7.64 5.66
CA GLN A 161 5.48 6.42 5.02
C GLN A 161 5.50 6.53 3.48
N CYS A 162 4.96 7.62 2.92
CA CYS A 162 4.99 7.86 1.47
C CYS A 162 6.42 7.92 0.92
N THR A 163 7.36 8.52 1.68
CA THR A 163 8.76 8.58 1.29
C THR A 163 9.42 7.20 1.31
N CYS A 164 9.16 6.36 2.31
CA CYS A 164 9.65 4.98 2.31
C CYS A 164 9.14 4.20 1.09
N ASP A 165 7.85 4.35 0.76
CA ASP A 165 7.27 3.72 -0.42
C ASP A 165 7.87 4.26 -1.73
N LEU A 166 8.12 5.57 -1.82
CA LEU A 166 8.78 6.17 -2.97
C LEU A 166 10.21 5.64 -3.15
N LEU A 167 11.00 5.56 -2.08
CA LEU A 167 12.38 5.05 -2.14
C LEU A 167 12.42 3.58 -2.54
N THR A 168 11.52 2.75 -2.00
CA THR A 168 11.44 1.34 -2.39
C THR A 168 10.98 1.18 -3.84
N ALA A 169 10.03 1.99 -4.31
CA ALA A 169 9.60 1.98 -5.71
C ALA A 169 10.69 2.48 -6.67
N ALA A 170 11.42 3.54 -6.29
CA ALA A 170 12.54 4.06 -7.07
C ALA A 170 13.64 3.00 -7.23
N ALA A 171 13.99 2.30 -6.15
CA ALA A 171 14.94 1.19 -6.18
C ALA A 171 14.42 0.01 -7.02
N GLY A 172 13.13 -0.32 -6.91
CA GLY A 172 12.52 -1.41 -7.68
C GLY A 172 12.46 -1.16 -9.20
N ALA A 173 12.51 0.10 -9.64
CA ALA A 173 12.57 0.47 -11.05
C ALA A 173 13.95 0.98 -11.51
N ALA A 174 14.96 0.95 -10.63
CA ALA A 174 16.29 1.53 -10.85
C ALA A 174 16.25 2.96 -11.41
N VAL A 175 15.34 3.79 -10.90
CA VAL A 175 15.11 5.16 -11.41
C VAL A 175 16.36 5.99 -11.19
N PHE A 176 16.89 6.60 -12.26
CA PHE A 176 18.15 7.36 -12.25
C PHE A 176 19.35 6.56 -11.71
N GLY A 177 19.34 5.23 -11.83
CA GLY A 177 20.39 4.36 -11.28
C GLY A 177 20.35 4.25 -9.76
N PHE A 178 19.25 4.69 -9.12
CA PHE A 178 19.07 4.53 -7.68
C PHE A 178 18.81 3.07 -7.33
N GLU A 179 19.64 2.53 -6.45
CA GLU A 179 19.53 1.17 -5.97
C GLU A 179 19.56 1.15 -4.43
N LEU A 180 18.80 0.22 -3.85
CA LEU A 180 18.87 -0.09 -2.43
C LEU A 180 19.34 -1.52 -2.28
N ASN A 181 20.23 -1.77 -1.31
CA ASN A 181 20.53 -3.13 -0.95
C ASN A 181 19.27 -3.82 -0.37
N PHE A 182 19.30 -5.15 -0.39
CA PHE A 182 18.14 -5.98 -0.06
C PHE A 182 17.65 -5.78 1.40
N ILE A 183 18.57 -5.47 2.33
CA ILE A 183 18.25 -5.17 3.73
C ILE A 183 17.45 -3.86 3.83
N TRP A 184 17.96 -2.77 3.26
CA TRP A 184 17.31 -1.46 3.31
C TRP A 184 15.97 -1.46 2.58
N PHE A 185 15.89 -2.13 1.42
CA PHE A 185 14.64 -2.32 0.71
C PHE A 185 13.58 -2.99 1.61
N SER A 186 13.97 -4.07 2.29
CA SER A 186 13.07 -4.85 3.15
C SER A 186 12.69 -4.08 4.41
N LEU A 187 13.64 -3.36 5.03
CA LEU A 187 13.39 -2.54 6.22
C LEU A 187 12.45 -1.38 5.93
N LEU A 188 12.67 -0.63 4.85
CA LEU A 188 11.79 0.47 4.45
C LEU A 188 10.38 -0.02 4.10
N THR A 189 10.28 -1.17 3.43
CA THR A 189 9.01 -1.83 3.13
C THR A 189 8.28 -2.22 4.43
N LEU A 190 9.01 -2.77 5.40
CA LEU A 190 8.46 -3.17 6.69
C LEU A 190 7.97 -1.95 7.49
N LEU A 191 8.77 -0.88 7.56
CA LEU A 191 8.40 0.37 8.26
C LEU A 191 7.15 1.00 7.65
N SER A 192 7.09 1.11 6.31
CA SER A 192 5.89 1.62 5.63
C SER A 192 4.66 0.76 5.93
N SER A 193 4.81 -0.56 5.85
CA SER A 193 3.70 -1.50 6.11
C SER A 193 3.23 -1.42 7.56
N PHE A 194 4.15 -1.32 8.50
CA PHE A 194 3.85 -1.17 9.92
C PHE A 194 3.05 0.10 10.19
N LEU A 195 3.49 1.25 9.65
CA LEU A 195 2.75 2.51 9.77
C LEU A 195 1.36 2.41 9.15
N GLY A 196 1.25 1.82 7.95
CA GLY A 196 -0.02 1.58 7.29
C GLY A 196 -0.96 0.67 8.10
N CYS A 197 -0.43 -0.36 8.76
CA CYS A 197 -1.17 -1.24 9.64
C CYS A 197 -1.64 -0.51 10.91
N VAL A 198 -0.80 0.31 11.53
CA VAL A 198 -1.17 1.10 12.72
C VAL A 198 -2.33 2.06 12.41
N ASP A 199 -2.27 2.78 11.29
CA ASP A 199 -3.35 3.68 10.87
C ASP A 199 -4.64 2.93 10.52
N GLY A 200 -4.49 1.73 9.94
CA GLY A 200 -5.60 0.83 9.66
C GLY A 200 -6.29 0.29 10.90
N VAL A 201 -5.52 -0.20 11.88
CA VAL A 201 -6.03 -0.64 13.19
C VAL A 201 -6.73 0.51 13.91
N ARG A 202 -6.19 1.73 13.82
CA ARG A 202 -6.83 2.92 14.40
C ARG A 202 -8.18 3.22 13.72
N SER A 203 -8.24 3.12 12.40
CA SER A 203 -9.49 3.31 11.63
C SER A 203 -10.52 2.25 11.98
N ALA A 204 -10.11 0.98 12.05
CA ALA A 204 -10.96 -0.13 12.46
C ALA A 204 -11.46 0.03 13.90
N ALA A 205 -10.63 0.51 14.83
CA ALA A 205 -11.04 0.82 16.20
C ALA A 205 -12.11 1.93 16.29
N ILE A 206 -12.04 2.93 15.41
CA ILE A 206 -13.08 3.96 15.33
C ILE A 206 -14.41 3.37 14.82
N VAL A 207 -14.35 2.52 13.79
CA VAL A 207 -15.54 1.84 13.24
C VAL A 207 -16.16 0.89 14.26
N ALA A 208 -15.37 0.07 14.95
CA ALA A 208 -15.84 -0.83 16.00
C ALA A 208 -16.58 -0.06 17.11
N ARG A 209 -16.01 1.06 17.59
CA ARG A 209 -16.67 1.92 18.59
C ARG A 209 -18.00 2.48 18.11
N ARG A 210 -18.11 2.86 16.83
CA ARG A 210 -19.38 3.33 16.25
C ARG A 210 -20.42 2.23 16.17
N ARG A 211 -20.02 1.01 15.76
CA ARG A 211 -20.91 -0.18 15.73
C ARG A 211 -21.39 -0.58 17.13
N GLY A 212 -20.51 -0.52 18.13
CA GLY A 212 -20.88 -0.77 19.52
C GLY A 212 -21.84 0.30 20.07
N ALA A 213 -21.66 1.57 19.70
CA ALA A 213 -22.54 2.65 20.14
C ALA A 213 -23.94 2.59 19.49
N SER A 214 -24.04 2.15 18.23
CA SER A 214 -25.34 1.94 17.57
C SER A 214 -26.10 0.77 18.18
N ARG A 215 -25.42 -0.33 18.53
CA ARG A 215 -26.04 -1.50 19.18
C ARG A 215 -26.62 -1.22 20.58
N ASN A 216 -26.18 -0.16 21.25
CA ASN A 216 -26.72 0.24 22.55
C ASN A 216 -27.91 1.23 22.43
N ARG A 217 -28.27 1.66 21.21
CA ARG A 217 -29.43 2.53 20.97
C ARG A 217 -30.68 1.77 20.55
N ASP A 218 -30.52 0.52 20.12
CA ASP A 218 -31.60 -0.42 19.79
C ASP A 218 -31.90 -1.30 21.02
#